data_AF-A0A4P8GU54-F1
#
_entry.id   AF-A0A4P8GU54-F1
#
_cell.length_a   1.000
_cell.length_b   1.000
_cell.length_c   1.000
_cell.angle_alpha   90.00
_cell.angle_beta   90.00
_cell.angle_gamma   90.00
#
_symmetry.space_group_name_H-M   'P 1'
#
loop_
_entity.id
_entity.type
_entity.pdbx_description
1 polymer ?
#
loop_
_entity_poly.entity_id
_entity_poly.type
_entity_poly.pdbx_seq_one_letter_code
_entity_poly.pdbx_strand_id
1 'polypeptide(L)'
;MTGSLPSTVYLSRRFQRQSRNRSTLSFIGRTLRHDHADSAVLVERDRQLGTGLTETITVHNYARDPFQCRIELLADADFADLFEVKECRQPRRKSRARHPAGDQLILMSERKDDERSIAIELPGSRVEEQRLVVVAPVAAHSAWSVTVSAVPRTRSVGR
;
A
#
# COMPACT_ATOMS: atom_id res chain seq x y z
N MET A 1 2.56 -30.85 -16.69
CA MET A 1 1.69 -29.67 -16.52
C MET A 1 1.53 -29.40 -15.05
N THR A 2 2.38 -28.57 -14.45
CA THR A 2 2.31 -28.19 -13.03
C THR A 2 1.96 -26.71 -12.97
N GLY A 3 0.69 -26.42 -12.73
CA GLY A 3 0.21 -25.06 -12.50
C GLY A 3 0.67 -24.58 -11.14
N SER A 4 1.67 -23.69 -11.13
CA SER A 4 2.07 -22.94 -9.94
C SER A 4 0.91 -22.00 -9.57
N LEU A 5 0.31 -22.20 -8.38
CA LEU A 5 -0.68 -21.28 -7.85
C LEU A 5 0.01 -19.94 -7.57
N PRO A 6 -0.56 -18.79 -8.00
CA PRO A 6 -0.01 -17.49 -7.64
C PRO A 6 -0.06 -17.34 -6.12
N SER A 7 1.09 -17.05 -5.52
CA SER A 7 1.18 -16.74 -4.10
C SER A 7 0.57 -15.35 -3.89
N THR A 8 -0.73 -15.30 -3.62
CA THR A 8 -1.45 -14.05 -3.35
C THR A 8 -1.07 -13.52 -1.96
N VAL A 9 -0.37 -12.40 -1.90
CA VAL A 9 -0.05 -11.72 -0.64
C VAL A 9 -1.10 -10.65 -0.37
N TYR A 10 -2.00 -10.92 0.58
CA TYR A 10 -2.99 -9.95 1.05
C TYR A 10 -2.35 -8.96 2.03
N LEU A 11 -2.27 -7.68 1.65
CA LEU A 11 -1.78 -6.61 2.51
C LEU A 11 -2.82 -5.50 2.63
N SER A 12 -3.73 -5.63 3.59
CA SER A 12 -4.69 -4.58 3.95
C SER A 12 -4.25 -3.90 5.26
N ARG A 13 -4.00 -2.57 5.25
CA ARG A 13 -3.99 -1.76 6.49
C ARG A 13 -4.40 -0.32 6.25
N ARG A 14 -5.15 0.21 7.23
CA ARG A 14 -5.56 1.62 7.39
C ARG A 14 -4.37 2.52 7.71
N PHE A 15 -4.39 3.71 7.12
CA PHE A 15 -3.47 4.80 7.42
C PHE A 15 -3.77 5.35 8.83
N GLN A 16 -2.87 5.15 9.80
CA GLN A 16 -2.88 5.88 11.06
C GLN A 16 -1.53 6.56 11.29
N ARG A 17 -1.59 7.86 11.54
CA ARG A 17 -0.46 8.76 11.78
C ARG A 17 0.14 8.49 13.18
N GLN A 18 1.43 8.18 13.25
CA GLN A 18 2.21 8.24 14.50
C GLN A 18 3.45 9.13 14.32
N SER A 19 3.67 10.05 15.26
CA SER A 19 4.89 10.87 15.42
C SER A 19 5.88 10.12 16.35
N ARG A 20 7.20 10.34 16.41
CA ARG A 20 8.09 11.49 16.14
C ARG A 20 9.54 10.93 16.07
N ASN A 21 10.40 11.55 15.26
CA ASN A 21 11.88 11.38 15.16
C ASN A 21 12.41 10.03 14.64
N ARG A 22 12.94 10.06 13.39
CA ARG A 22 13.18 8.95 12.44
C ARG A 22 11.90 8.28 11.99
N SER A 23 11.27 8.85 10.96
CA SER A 23 10.02 8.37 10.37
C SER A 23 10.20 7.14 9.48
N THR A 24 11.23 6.33 9.72
CA THR A 24 11.47 5.08 9.03
C THR A 24 10.96 3.93 9.90
N LEU A 25 10.01 3.15 9.38
CA LEU A 25 9.51 1.93 10.01
C LEU A 25 9.87 0.75 9.11
N SER A 26 10.58 -0.24 9.66
CA SER A 26 10.85 -1.50 8.97
C SER A 26 9.94 -2.60 9.50
N PHE A 27 9.27 -3.32 8.59
CA PHE A 27 8.54 -4.53 8.91
C PHE A 27 9.11 -5.70 8.13
N ILE A 28 9.31 -6.82 8.82
CA ILE A 28 9.80 -8.07 8.24
C ILE A 28 8.77 -9.16 8.50
N GLY A 29 8.26 -9.78 7.43
CA GLY A 29 7.31 -10.89 7.50
C GLY A 29 7.78 -12.08 6.67
N ARG A 30 7.48 -13.28 7.15
CA ARG A 30 7.60 -14.51 6.34
C ARG A 30 6.20 -14.91 5.86
N THR A 31 6.10 -15.40 4.63
CA THR A 31 4.83 -15.99 4.18
C THR A 31 4.66 -17.36 4.85
N LEU A 32 3.45 -17.93 4.88
CA LEU A 32 3.28 -19.32 5.27
C LEU A 32 3.19 -20.14 3.98
N ARG A 33 4.06 -21.14 3.81
CA ARG A 33 3.82 -22.21 2.84
C ARG A 33 3.17 -23.38 3.57
N HIS A 34 2.19 -24.01 2.92
CA HIS A 34 1.38 -25.08 3.52
C HIS A 34 2.17 -26.40 3.66
N ASP A 35 3.39 -26.47 3.13
CA ASP A 35 4.21 -27.67 2.98
C ASP A 35 5.60 -27.60 3.64
N HIS A 36 6.05 -26.44 4.12
CA HIS A 36 7.35 -26.28 4.82
C HIS A 36 7.24 -25.32 6.01
N ALA A 37 7.83 -25.72 7.14
CA ALA A 37 7.83 -24.96 8.40
C ALA A 37 8.62 -23.64 8.32
N ASP A 38 9.52 -23.49 7.34
CA ASP A 38 10.18 -22.24 6.99
C ASP A 38 9.76 -21.81 5.59
N SER A 39 9.13 -20.65 5.47
CA SER A 39 8.90 -20.08 4.15
C SER A 39 10.17 -19.43 3.63
N ALA A 40 10.61 -19.89 2.46
CA ALA A 40 11.76 -19.36 1.74
C ALA A 40 11.53 -17.95 1.16
N VAL A 41 10.39 -17.31 1.49
CA VAL A 41 10.07 -15.94 1.05
C VAL A 41 10.08 -15.00 2.24
N LEU A 42 10.89 -13.95 2.14
CA LEU A 42 10.96 -12.86 3.10
C LEU A 42 10.39 -11.59 2.47
N VAL A 43 9.51 -10.91 3.18
CA VAL A 43 8.98 -9.60 2.76
C VAL A 43 9.48 -8.56 3.75
N GLU A 44 10.23 -7.60 3.23
CA GLU A 44 10.68 -6.41 3.95
C GLU A 44 9.89 -5.21 3.46
N ARG A 45 9.50 -4.33 4.40
CA ARG A 45 8.82 -3.08 4.09
C ARG A 45 9.53 -1.96 4.79
N ASP A 46 10.14 -1.07 4.03
CA ASP A 46 10.72 0.17 4.52
C ASP A 46 9.75 1.31 4.25
N ARG A 47 9.17 1.84 5.32
CA ARG A 47 8.19 2.93 5.28
C ARG A 47 8.82 4.22 5.76
N GLN A 48 8.72 5.26 4.96
CA GLN A 48 9.18 6.62 5.26
C GLN A 48 7.99 7.58 5.30
N LEU A 49 7.94 8.43 6.34
CA LEU A 49 6.96 9.52 6.44
C LEU A 49 7.66 10.88 6.27
N GLY A 50 7.08 11.75 5.43
CA GLY A 50 7.51 13.11 5.16
C GLY A 50 6.33 13.99 4.77
N THR A 51 6.40 14.64 3.60
CA THR A 51 5.26 15.34 2.99
C THR A 51 4.14 14.40 2.55
N GLY A 52 4.46 13.12 2.40
CA GLY A 52 3.53 12.01 2.23
C GLY A 52 4.08 10.74 2.88
N LEU A 53 3.54 9.60 2.47
CA LEU A 53 4.02 8.28 2.79
C LEU A 53 4.76 7.73 1.57
N THR A 54 5.95 7.19 1.77
CA THR A 54 6.61 6.32 0.80
C THR A 54 6.88 4.99 1.46
N GLU A 55 6.63 3.89 0.77
CA GLU A 55 6.94 2.56 1.28
C GLU A 55 7.55 1.71 0.17
N THR A 56 8.75 1.20 0.42
CA THR A 56 9.41 0.24 -0.45
C THR A 56 9.16 -1.14 0.09
N ILE A 57 8.54 -1.99 -0.73
CA ILE A 57 8.29 -3.39 -0.44
C ILE A 57 9.33 -4.20 -1.20
N THR A 58 10.16 -4.96 -0.48
CA THR A 58 11.14 -5.88 -1.05
C THR A 58 10.75 -7.31 -0.73
N VAL A 59 10.68 -8.13 -1.76
CA VAL A 59 10.36 -9.56 -1.68
C VAL A 59 11.62 -10.33 -2.05
N HIS A 60 12.19 -11.03 -1.06
CA HIS A 60 13.33 -11.91 -1.24
C HIS A 60 12.84 -13.35 -1.44
N ASN A 61 13.37 -14.01 -2.46
CA ASN A 61 13.20 -15.42 -2.73
C ASN A 61 14.50 -16.16 -2.40
N TYR A 62 14.51 -16.88 -1.28
CA TYR A 62 15.62 -17.76 -0.90
C TYR A 62 15.43 -19.20 -1.42
N ALA A 63 14.33 -19.49 -2.12
CA ALA A 63 14.09 -20.80 -2.72
C ALA A 63 14.93 -21.01 -3.98
N ARG A 64 15.05 -22.29 -4.35
CA ARG A 64 15.70 -22.71 -5.61
C ARG A 64 14.82 -22.52 -6.84
N ASP A 65 13.51 -22.33 -6.63
CA ASP A 65 12.54 -22.16 -7.70
C ASP A 65 12.05 -20.70 -7.79
N PRO A 66 11.84 -20.16 -9.00
CA PRO A 66 11.20 -18.86 -9.16
C PRO A 66 9.71 -18.91 -8.80
N PHE A 67 9.12 -17.76 -8.47
CA PHE A 67 7.67 -17.65 -8.25
C PHE A 67 7.10 -16.34 -8.80
N GLN A 68 5.77 -16.28 -8.96
CA GLN A 68 5.06 -15.02 -9.23
C GLN A 68 4.60 -14.37 -7.94
N CYS A 69 5.08 -13.16 -7.68
CA CYS A 69 4.61 -12.33 -6.59
C CYS A 69 3.44 -11.48 -7.04
N ARG A 70 2.33 -11.51 -6.29
CA ARG A 70 1.19 -10.60 -6.47
C ARG A 70 1.01 -9.76 -5.20
N ILE A 71 1.13 -8.44 -5.34
CA ILE A 71 0.87 -7.47 -4.28
C ILE A 71 -0.44 -6.76 -4.60
N GLU A 72 -1.37 -6.78 -3.64
CA GLU A 72 -2.63 -6.02 -3.69
C GLU A 72 -2.61 -4.92 -2.63
N LEU A 73 -2.74 -3.68 -3.08
CA LEU A 73 -2.88 -2.52 -2.21
C LEU A 73 -4.36 -2.10 -2.15
N LEU A 74 -4.99 -2.36 -1.01
CA LEU A 74 -6.28 -1.76 -0.67
C LEU A 74 -6.05 -0.47 0.09
N ALA A 75 -6.56 0.65 -0.41
CA ALA A 75 -6.45 1.94 0.24
C ALA A 75 -7.82 2.52 0.61
N ASP A 76 -7.89 3.07 1.82
CA ASP A 76 -9.04 3.80 2.33
C ASP A 76 -8.53 4.95 3.22
N ALA A 77 -9.29 6.03 3.28
CA ALA A 77 -8.97 7.23 4.05
C ALA A 77 -10.21 7.72 4.80
N ASP A 78 -10.09 7.99 6.10
CA ASP A 78 -11.19 8.54 6.90
C ASP A 78 -11.26 10.08 6.86
N PHE A 79 -10.18 10.74 6.40
CA PHE A 79 -10.01 12.20 6.40
C PHE A 79 -10.37 12.88 7.74
N ALA A 80 -10.30 12.14 8.86
CA ALA A 80 -10.72 12.64 10.16
C ALA A 80 -9.83 13.81 10.62
N ASP A 81 -10.45 14.84 11.18
CA ASP A 81 -9.69 15.96 11.76
C ASP A 81 -9.12 15.56 13.14
N LEU A 82 -8.03 16.20 13.56
CA LEU A 82 -7.36 16.00 14.85
C LEU A 82 -8.29 16.22 16.04
N PHE A 83 -9.35 17.03 15.88
CA PHE A 83 -10.38 17.26 16.89
C PHE A 83 -11.44 16.16 16.92
N GLU A 84 -11.75 15.56 15.76
CA GLU A 84 -12.73 14.48 15.64
C GLU A 84 -12.23 13.20 16.33
N VAL A 85 -10.91 12.95 16.27
CA VAL A 85 -10.24 11.85 16.97
C VAL A 85 -10.25 12.05 18.49
N LYS A 86 -10.14 13.29 18.97
CA LYS A 86 -10.10 13.60 20.40
C LYS A 86 -11.46 13.51 21.10
N GLU A 87 -12.54 13.62 20.35
CA GLU A 87 -13.90 13.58 20.89
C GLU A 87 -14.61 12.23 20.71
N CYS A 88 -13.91 11.18 20.25
CA CYS A 88 -14.53 9.88 19.92
C CYS A 88 -15.73 10.00 18.95
N ARG A 89 -15.80 11.08 18.15
CA ARG A 89 -16.86 11.23 17.16
C ARG A 89 -16.49 10.34 15.97
N GLN A 90 -17.34 9.36 15.67
CA GLN A 90 -17.12 8.51 14.50
C GLN A 90 -17.10 9.37 13.24
N PRO A 91 -16.07 9.24 12.37
CA PRO A 91 -16.05 9.89 11.07
C PRO A 91 -17.32 9.50 10.29
N ARG A 92 -18.19 10.49 10.06
CA ARG A 92 -19.57 10.22 9.60
C ARG A 92 -19.70 9.85 8.12
N ARG A 93 -18.62 9.80 7.32
CA ARG A 93 -18.70 9.48 5.88
C ARG A 93 -17.40 8.91 5.31
N LYS A 94 -17.55 8.04 4.30
CA LYS A 94 -16.48 7.29 3.61
C LYS A 94 -15.72 8.19 2.61
N SER A 95 -14.50 7.81 2.25
CA SER A 95 -13.80 8.41 1.11
C SER A 95 -14.39 7.92 -0.22
N ARG A 96 -14.27 8.74 -1.27
CA ARG A 96 -14.57 8.35 -2.64
C ARG A 96 -13.28 8.10 -3.42
N ALA A 97 -13.16 6.91 -4.00
CA ALA A 97 -12.06 6.54 -4.89
C ALA A 97 -12.30 7.02 -6.33
N ARG A 98 -11.25 7.50 -6.99
CA ARG A 98 -11.18 7.79 -8.42
C ARG A 98 -9.92 7.20 -9.03
N HIS A 99 -10.01 6.78 -10.28
CA HIS A 99 -8.91 6.19 -11.04
C HIS A 99 -8.61 7.09 -12.24
N PRO A 100 -7.65 8.02 -12.14
CA PRO A 100 -7.31 8.97 -13.21
C PRO A 100 -6.55 8.36 -14.41
N ALA A 101 -6.66 7.05 -14.62
CA ALA A 101 -5.88 6.20 -15.53
C ALA A 101 -4.47 5.83 -15.00
N GLY A 102 -3.96 4.69 -15.49
CA GLY A 102 -2.62 4.19 -15.15
C GLY A 102 -2.55 3.45 -13.81
N ASP A 103 -1.47 3.73 -13.08
CA ASP A 103 -1.03 3.09 -11.84
C ASP A 103 -1.32 3.95 -10.59
N GLN A 104 -2.30 4.86 -10.71
CA GLN A 104 -2.67 5.84 -9.70
C GLN A 104 -4.11 5.63 -9.19
N LEU A 105 -4.29 5.81 -7.89
CA LEU A 105 -5.56 5.85 -7.17
C LEU A 105 -5.68 7.18 -6.42
N ILE A 106 -6.77 7.92 -6.61
CA ILE A 106 -7.05 9.14 -5.86
C ILE A 106 -8.19 8.88 -4.87
N LEU A 107 -7.93 9.10 -3.59
CA LEU A 107 -8.97 9.12 -2.55
C LEU A 107 -9.35 10.58 -2.26
N MET A 108 -10.65 10.85 -2.20
CA MET A 108 -11.19 12.19 -1.91
C MET A 108 -12.14 12.16 -0.71
N SER A 109 -12.13 13.26 0.05
CA SER A 109 -13.13 13.55 1.08
C SER A 109 -14.50 13.81 0.43
N GLU A 110 -15.56 13.33 1.07
CA GLU A 110 -16.95 13.66 0.70
C GLU A 110 -17.48 14.95 1.36
N ARG A 111 -16.66 15.68 2.14
CA ARG A 111 -17.08 16.92 2.80
C ARG A 111 -17.14 18.07 1.80
N LYS A 112 -18.32 18.67 1.64
CA LYS A 112 -18.61 19.73 0.65
C LYS A 112 -17.78 21.01 0.86
N ASP A 113 -17.40 21.29 2.11
CA ASP A 113 -16.74 22.54 2.50
C ASP A 113 -15.23 22.36 2.83
N ASP A 114 -14.71 21.13 2.76
CA ASP A 114 -13.30 20.79 3.01
C ASP A 114 -12.85 19.64 2.09
N GLU A 115 -12.44 20.01 0.89
CA GLU A 115 -11.98 19.08 -0.14
C GLU A 115 -10.52 18.68 0.11
N ARG A 116 -10.35 17.52 0.77
CA ARG A 116 -9.06 16.87 0.94
C ARG A 116 -8.94 15.70 -0.03
N SER A 117 -7.75 15.48 -0.55
CA SER A 117 -7.47 14.29 -1.36
C SER A 117 -6.06 13.76 -1.14
N ILE A 118 -5.88 12.47 -1.42
CA ILE A 118 -4.60 11.77 -1.39
C ILE A 118 -4.45 11.09 -2.75
N ALA A 119 -3.32 11.31 -3.41
CA ALA A 119 -2.89 10.53 -4.56
C ALA A 119 -2.03 9.38 -4.07
N ILE A 120 -2.35 8.16 -4.53
CA ILE A 120 -1.61 6.94 -4.26
C ILE A 120 -1.09 6.42 -5.59
N GLU A 121 0.19 6.09 -5.65
CA GLU A 121 0.84 5.58 -6.86
C GLU A 121 1.57 4.28 -6.54
N LEU A 122 1.40 3.29 -7.41
CA LEU A 122 2.10 2.01 -7.34
C LEU A 122 2.57 1.63 -8.74
N PRO A 123 3.82 1.97 -9.13
CA PRO A 123 4.29 1.82 -10.50
C PRO A 123 4.10 0.42 -11.09
N GLY A 124 3.61 0.37 -12.33
CA GLY A 124 3.36 -0.89 -13.03
C GLY A 124 2.17 -1.68 -12.51
N SER A 125 1.38 -1.11 -11.60
CA SER A 125 0.14 -1.71 -11.15
C SER A 125 -1.00 -1.51 -12.16
N ARG A 126 -2.01 -2.37 -12.01
CA ARG A 126 -3.31 -2.22 -12.64
C ARG A 126 -4.34 -1.96 -11.55
N VAL A 127 -5.38 -1.23 -11.91
CA VAL A 127 -6.54 -1.03 -11.04
C VAL A 127 -7.47 -2.24 -11.15
N GLU A 128 -7.77 -2.87 -10.03
CA GLU A 128 -8.83 -3.89 -9.89
C GLU A 128 -9.82 -3.41 -8.80
N GLU A 129 -11.03 -3.02 -9.19
CA GLU A 129 -12.06 -2.45 -8.30
C GLU A 129 -11.59 -1.19 -7.52
N GLN A 130 -11.10 -1.36 -6.30
CA GLN A 130 -10.56 -0.33 -5.41
C GLN A 130 -9.12 -0.66 -4.96
N ARG A 131 -8.43 -1.50 -5.74
CA ARG A 131 -7.10 -1.99 -5.43
C ARG A 131 -6.13 -1.64 -6.54
N LEU A 132 -4.90 -1.28 -6.15
CA LEU A 132 -3.77 -1.29 -7.06
C LEU A 132 -3.07 -2.65 -6.94
N VAL A 133 -2.89 -3.31 -8.07
CA VAL A 133 -2.37 -4.67 -8.14
C VAL A 133 -1.15 -4.70 -9.03
N VAL A 134 -0.02 -5.16 -8.47
CA VAL A 134 1.21 -5.39 -9.23
C VAL A 134 1.58 -6.88 -9.16
N VAL A 135 2.00 -7.42 -10.29
CA VAL A 135 2.46 -8.80 -10.40
C VAL A 135 3.84 -8.81 -11.05
N ALA A 136 4.79 -9.48 -10.41
CA ALA A 136 6.16 -9.59 -10.90
C ALA A 136 6.74 -10.99 -10.65
N PRO A 137 7.52 -11.54 -11.59
CA PRO A 137 8.30 -12.74 -11.33
C PRO A 137 9.47 -12.42 -10.38
N VAL A 138 9.71 -13.29 -9.41
CA VAL A 138 10.89 -13.25 -8.53
C VAL A 138 11.70 -14.50 -8.78
N ALA A 139 12.91 -14.34 -9.33
CA ALA A 139 13.79 -15.44 -9.65
C ALA A 139 14.25 -16.17 -8.38
N ALA A 140 14.73 -17.41 -8.53
CA ALA A 140 15.38 -18.13 -7.44
C ALA A 140 16.57 -17.33 -6.88
N HIS A 141 16.77 -17.38 -5.57
CA HIS A 141 17.87 -16.68 -4.88
C HIS A 141 18.03 -15.19 -5.25
N SER A 142 16.91 -14.50 -5.45
CA SER A 142 16.88 -13.10 -5.87
C SER A 142 15.93 -12.27 -5.02
N ALA A 143 15.94 -10.95 -5.23
CA ALA A 143 14.99 -10.04 -4.63
C ALA A 143 14.34 -9.16 -5.71
N TRP A 144 13.10 -8.78 -5.46
CA TRP A 144 12.36 -7.82 -6.27
C TRP A 144 11.76 -6.75 -5.36
N SER A 145 11.78 -5.49 -5.82
CA SER A 145 11.27 -4.36 -5.05
C SER A 145 10.28 -3.52 -5.85
N VAL A 146 9.31 -2.96 -5.15
CA VAL A 146 8.39 -1.94 -5.67
C VAL A 146 8.16 -0.87 -4.61
N THR A 147 8.01 0.37 -5.05
CA THR A 147 7.75 1.51 -4.16
C THR A 147 6.33 2.01 -4.36
N VAL A 148 5.56 2.10 -3.28
CA VAL A 148 4.28 2.81 -3.24
C VAL A 148 4.49 4.19 -2.65
N SER A 149 3.81 5.20 -3.21
CA SER A 149 3.73 6.53 -2.62
C SER A 149 2.28 6.90 -2.32
N ALA A 150 2.05 7.67 -1.26
CA ALA A 150 0.76 8.29 -0.97
C ALA A 150 0.98 9.74 -0.53
N VAL A 151 0.58 10.70 -1.35
CA VAL A 151 0.86 12.12 -1.16
C VAL A 151 -0.46 12.89 -1.01
N PRO A 152 -0.65 13.66 0.08
CA PRO A 152 -1.76 14.60 0.18
C PRO A 152 -1.70 15.62 -0.95
N ARG A 153 -2.82 15.83 -1.64
CA ARG A 153 -2.92 16.92 -2.62
C ARG A 153 -3.52 18.13 -1.92
N THR A 154 -2.80 19.24 -1.92
CA THR A 154 -3.36 20.53 -1.55
C THR A 154 -4.20 21.06 -2.71
N ARG A 155 -5.35 21.65 -2.41
CA ARG A 155 -6.10 22.44 -3.39
C ARG A 155 -5.22 23.62 -3.81
N SER A 156 -4.96 23.77 -5.10
CA SER A 156 -4.48 25.06 -5.61
C SER A 156 -5.60 26.07 -5.39
N VAL A 157 -5.44 26.95 -4.41
CA VAL A 157 -6.28 28.15 -4.34
C VAL A 157 -5.87 28.98 -5.55
N GLY A 158 -6.74 29.00 -6.58
CA GLY A 158 -6.59 29.90 -7.71
C GLY A 158 -6.41 31.32 -7.17
N ARG A 159 -5.31 31.96 -7.55
CA ARG A 159 -5.02 33.34 -7.21
C ARG A 159 -5.74 34.27 -8.16
#